data_AF-D2AWC5-F1
#
_entry.id   AF-D2AWC5-F1
#
_cell.length_a   1.000
_cell.length_b   1.000
_cell.length_c   1.000
_cell.angle_alpha   90.00
_cell.angle_beta   90.00
_cell.angle_gamma   90.00
#
_symmetry.space_group_name_H-M   'P 1'
#
loop_
_entity.id
_entity.type
_entity.pdbx_description
1 polymer ?
#
loop_
_entity_poly.entity_id
_entity_poly.type
_entity_poly.pdbx_seq_one_letter_code
_entity_poly.pdbx_strand_id
1 'polypeptide(L)'
;MAFFRPSVSREAEVRYHADQEVGKSFPELLEKARAAEAELRRVQATSTSAEERRAAGRAFDAALTEALRAAEANQRATFGVKSYDDRIRRRKGRATPKGAEWTAEVNRLRTLREQNRLTGIARVPRPVALAAR
;
A
#
# COMPACT_ATOMS: atom_id res chain seq x y z
N MET A 1 9.93 -6.21 46.09
CA MET A 1 10.55 -5.97 44.77
C MET A 1 9.43 -5.72 43.77
N ALA A 2 9.12 -4.46 43.45
CA ALA A 2 8.16 -4.15 42.40
C ALA A 2 8.80 -4.53 41.06
N PHE A 3 8.35 -5.61 40.44
CA PHE A 3 8.77 -5.97 39.10
C PHE A 3 8.27 -4.88 38.15
N PHE A 4 9.18 -3.98 37.74
CA PHE A 4 8.91 -2.99 36.69
C PHE A 4 8.72 -3.75 35.38
N ARG A 5 7.50 -4.20 35.10
CA ARG A 5 7.16 -4.81 33.83
C ARG A 5 7.36 -3.71 32.76
N PRO A 6 8.21 -3.92 31.74
CA PRO A 6 8.32 -3.00 30.63
C PRO A 6 6.92 -2.71 30.10
N SER A 7 6.57 -1.43 29.95
CA SER A 7 5.22 -1.03 29.54
C SER A 7 4.89 -1.39 28.08
N VAL A 8 5.89 -1.86 27.33
CA VAL A 8 5.86 -2.32 25.94
C VAL A 8 6.81 -3.50 25.78
N SER A 9 6.49 -4.44 24.89
CA SER A 9 7.40 -5.53 24.54
C SER A 9 8.55 -5.02 23.66
N ARG A 10 9.70 -5.72 23.71
CA ARG A 10 10.82 -5.44 22.79
C ARG A 10 10.43 -5.63 21.33
N GLU A 11 9.56 -6.60 21.04
CA GLU A 11 9.04 -6.82 19.70
C GLU A 11 8.23 -5.61 19.21
N ALA A 12 7.40 -5.02 20.07
CA ALA A 12 6.65 -3.81 19.74
C ALA A 12 7.56 -2.64 19.41
N GLU A 13 8.65 -2.44 20.17
CA GLU A 13 9.64 -1.39 19.87
C GLU A 13 10.30 -1.61 18.51
N VAL A 14 10.78 -2.83 18.22
CA VAL A 14 11.42 -3.16 16.94
C VAL A 14 10.46 -2.93 15.77
N ARG A 15 9.22 -3.41 15.89
CA ARG A 15 8.21 -3.23 14.83
C ARG A 15 7.81 -1.78 14.64
N TYR A 16 7.69 -1.02 15.73
CA TYR A 16 7.40 0.40 15.68
C TYR A 16 8.50 1.16 14.93
N HIS A 17 9.77 0.92 15.26
CA HIS A 17 10.88 1.55 14.56
C HIS A 17 10.97 1.11 13.09
N ALA A 18 10.76 -0.17 12.80
CA ALA A 18 10.70 -0.65 11.42
C ALA A 18 9.59 0.04 10.60
N ASP A 19 8.40 0.21 11.18
CA ASP A 19 7.29 0.91 10.53
C ASP A 19 7.57 2.42 10.38
N GLN A 20 8.31 3.05 11.30
CA GLN A 20 8.78 4.43 11.13
C GLN A 20 9.75 4.54 9.95
N GLU A 21 10.72 3.64 9.83
CA GLU A 21 11.68 3.65 8.71
C GLU A 21 10.99 3.40 7.37
N VAL A 22 10.07 2.42 7.30
CA VAL A 22 9.28 2.16 6.09
C VAL A 22 8.35 3.33 5.77
N GLY A 23 7.78 3.98 6.79
CA GLY A 23 6.87 5.11 6.61
C GLY A 23 7.52 6.35 5.97
N LYS A 24 8.83 6.55 6.18
CA LYS A 24 9.57 7.71 5.61
C LYS A 24 9.58 7.73 4.09
N SER A 25 9.54 6.57 3.44
CA SER A 25 9.55 6.48 1.96
C SER A 25 8.17 6.72 1.33
N PHE A 26 7.10 6.88 2.13
CA PHE A 26 5.74 7.05 1.61
C PHE A 26 5.60 8.18 0.58
N PRO A 27 6.12 9.41 0.78
CA PRO A 27 5.98 10.47 -0.21
C PRO A 27 6.61 10.11 -1.55
N GLU A 28 7.81 9.50 -1.54
CA GLU A 28 8.50 9.06 -2.76
C GLU A 28 7.71 7.95 -3.48
N LEU A 29 7.20 6.97 -2.74
CA LEU A 29 6.41 5.88 -3.29
C LEU A 29 5.06 6.37 -3.85
N LEU A 30 4.47 7.39 -3.24
CA LEU A 30 3.25 8.01 -3.74
C LEU A 30 3.51 8.74 -5.06
N GLU A 31 4.64 9.44 -5.20
CA GLU A 31 5.02 10.06 -6.47
C GLU A 31 5.30 9.03 -7.57
N LYS A 32 5.94 7.91 -7.22
CA LYS A 32 6.10 6.77 -8.15
C LYS A 32 4.74 6.23 -8.62
N ALA A 33 3.78 6.09 -7.71
CA ALA A 33 2.43 5.68 -8.07
C ALA A 33 1.72 6.69 -8.99
N ARG A 34 1.87 7.99 -8.73
CA ARG A 34 1.33 9.07 -9.60
C ARG A 34 1.94 9.05 -10.99
N ALA A 35 3.25 8.86 -11.09
CA ALA A 35 3.94 8.74 -12.37
C ALA A 35 3.47 7.52 -13.16
N ALA A 36 3.33 6.36 -12.50
CA ALA A 36 2.80 5.15 -13.12
C ALA A 36 1.32 5.29 -13.55
N GLU A 37 0.51 6.02 -12.80
CA GLU A 37 -0.87 6.34 -13.18
C GLU A 37 -0.91 7.20 -14.45
N ALA A 38 -0.09 8.26 -14.51
CA ALA A 38 -0.01 9.14 -15.67
C ALA A 38 0.39 8.37 -16.93
N GLU A 39 1.35 7.45 -16.79
CA GLU A 39 1.79 6.57 -17.87
C GLU A 39 0.67 5.61 -18.32
N LEU A 40 -0.04 4.99 -17.39
CA LEU A 40 -1.19 4.15 -17.72
C LEU A 40 -2.25 4.93 -18.50
N ARG A 41 -2.58 6.14 -18.06
CA ARG A 41 -3.54 7.01 -18.76
C ARG A 41 -3.06 7.37 -20.16
N ARG A 42 -1.77 7.68 -20.33
CA ARG A 42 -1.15 7.95 -21.64
C ARG A 42 -1.32 6.75 -22.58
N VAL A 43 -0.95 5.55 -22.12
CA VAL A 43 -1.04 4.30 -22.87
C VAL A 43 -2.49 3.89 -23.19
N GLN A 44 -3.45 4.25 -22.34
CA GLN A 44 -4.87 4.05 -22.60
C GLN A 44 -5.45 5.02 -23.63
N ALA A 45 -4.92 6.24 -23.70
CA ALA A 45 -5.36 7.27 -24.64
C ALA A 45 -4.82 7.05 -26.06
N THR A 46 -3.71 6.31 -26.21
CA THR A 46 -3.10 5.98 -27.50
C THR A 46 -3.59 4.62 -28.03
N SER A 47 -3.57 4.43 -29.35
CA SER A 47 -3.89 3.16 -30.02
C SER A 47 -2.79 2.09 -29.84
N THR A 48 -2.47 1.82 -28.58
CA THR A 48 -1.38 0.94 -28.14
C THR A 48 -1.87 -0.51 -28.04
N SER A 49 -0.97 -1.49 -28.05
CA SER A 49 -1.35 -2.91 -27.97
C SER A 49 -1.99 -3.27 -26.62
N ALA A 50 -2.72 -4.38 -26.57
CA ALA A 50 -3.34 -4.85 -25.33
C ALA A 50 -2.28 -5.29 -24.30
N GLU A 51 -1.15 -5.80 -24.78
CA GLU A 51 0.03 -6.22 -24.02
C GLU A 51 0.69 -5.04 -23.31
N GLU A 52 0.91 -3.94 -24.02
CA GLU A 52 1.47 -2.70 -23.47
C GLU A 52 0.51 -2.06 -22.45
N ARG A 53 -0.80 -2.01 -22.74
CA ARG A 53 -1.81 -1.58 -21.75
C ARG A 53 -1.77 -2.45 -20.49
N ARG A 54 -1.63 -3.77 -20.65
CA ARG A 54 -1.52 -4.71 -19.52
C ARG A 54 -0.23 -4.47 -18.72
N ALA A 55 0.88 -4.20 -19.39
CA ALA A 55 2.16 -3.93 -18.75
C ALA A 55 2.10 -2.64 -17.91
N ALA A 56 1.56 -1.55 -18.48
CA ALA A 56 1.36 -0.29 -17.77
C ALA A 56 0.43 -0.46 -16.54
N GLY A 57 -0.68 -1.19 -16.71
CA GLY A 57 -1.62 -1.46 -15.60
C GLY A 57 -0.97 -2.25 -14.46
N ARG A 58 -0.08 -3.19 -14.77
CA ARG A 58 0.70 -3.95 -13.77
C ARG A 58 1.75 -3.11 -13.08
N ALA A 59 2.44 -2.23 -13.81
CA ALA A 59 3.39 -1.30 -13.23
C ALA A 59 2.71 -0.38 -12.22
N PHE A 60 1.50 0.12 -12.54
CA PHE A 60 0.71 0.91 -11.61
C PHE A 60 0.24 0.10 -10.39
N ASP A 61 -0.20 -1.17 -10.53
CA ASP A 61 -0.58 -2.03 -9.38
C ASP A 61 0.61 -2.27 -8.44
N ALA A 62 1.82 -2.44 -8.99
CA ALA A 62 3.05 -2.60 -8.22
C ALA A 62 3.37 -1.32 -7.43
N ALA A 63 3.37 -0.16 -8.08
CA ALA A 63 3.62 1.12 -7.42
C ALA A 63 2.59 1.44 -6.33
N LEU A 64 1.29 1.17 -6.57
CA LEU A 64 0.25 1.29 -5.56
C LEU A 64 0.46 0.34 -4.37
N THR A 65 0.94 -0.87 -4.63
CA THR A 65 1.21 -1.85 -3.57
C THR A 65 2.34 -1.35 -2.65
N GLU A 66 3.39 -0.76 -3.20
CA GLU A 66 4.48 -0.17 -2.42
C GLU A 66 4.01 1.04 -1.60
N ALA A 67 3.31 1.99 -2.24
CA ALA A 67 2.74 3.15 -1.56
C ALA A 67 1.78 2.74 -0.43
N LEU A 68 0.93 1.73 -0.67
CA LEU A 68 0.01 1.19 0.33
C LEU A 68 0.75 0.58 1.52
N ARG A 69 1.82 -0.19 1.30
CA ARG A 69 2.63 -0.77 2.40
C ARG A 69 3.25 0.32 3.28
N ALA A 70 3.76 1.39 2.68
CA ALA A 70 4.33 2.52 3.42
C ALA A 70 3.24 3.34 4.16
N ALA A 71 2.07 3.52 3.56
CA ALA A 71 0.92 4.15 4.22
C ALA A 71 0.44 3.33 5.43
N GLU A 72 0.34 2.01 5.29
CA GLU A 72 -0.02 1.11 6.39
C GLU A 72 1.02 1.11 7.52
N ALA A 73 2.31 1.23 7.19
CA ALA A 73 3.37 1.41 8.17
C ALA A 73 3.22 2.73 8.95
N ASN A 74 3.04 3.85 8.24
CA ASN A 74 2.77 5.15 8.86
C ASN A 74 1.50 5.14 9.73
N GLN A 75 0.45 4.44 9.30
CA GLN A 75 -0.77 4.25 10.07
C GLN A 75 -0.47 3.56 11.41
N ARG A 76 0.25 2.42 11.38
CA ARG A 76 0.60 1.67 12.59
C ARG A 76 1.52 2.48 13.51
N ALA A 77 2.53 3.14 12.96
CA ALA A 77 3.41 4.01 13.72
C ALA A 77 2.65 5.18 14.38
N THR A 78 1.69 5.79 13.67
CA THR A 78 0.85 6.88 14.22
C THR A 78 0.03 6.44 15.45
N PHE A 79 -0.37 5.17 15.53
CA PHE A 79 -1.09 4.67 16.69
C PHE A 79 -0.21 4.52 17.94
N GLY A 80 1.11 4.62 17.79
CA GLY A 80 2.12 4.57 18.82
C GLY A 80 2.57 3.15 19.19
N VAL A 81 3.75 3.03 19.79
CA VAL A 81 4.41 1.75 20.14
C VAL A 81 3.52 0.79 20.97
N LYS A 82 2.71 1.32 21.90
CA LYS A 82 1.78 0.51 22.71
C LYS A 82 0.69 -0.16 21.89
N SER A 83 0.36 0.35 20.70
CA SER A 83 -0.69 -0.20 19.85
C SER A 83 -0.32 -1.53 19.18
N TYR A 84 0.94 -1.94 19.24
CA TYR A 84 1.42 -3.21 18.71
C TYR A 84 0.98 -4.36 19.62
N ASP A 85 1.06 -4.15 20.93
CA ASP A 85 0.67 -5.13 21.95
C ASP A 85 -0.79 -4.96 22.43
N ASP A 86 -1.32 -3.73 22.46
CA ASP A 86 -2.62 -3.42 23.06
C ASP A 86 -3.66 -2.95 22.03
N ARG A 87 -4.75 -3.74 21.91
CA ARG A 87 -5.88 -3.46 21.01
C ARG A 87 -6.66 -2.20 21.39
N ILE A 88 -6.79 -1.87 22.68
CA ILE A 88 -7.46 -0.64 23.14
C ILE A 88 -6.62 0.57 22.73
N ARG A 89 -5.29 0.50 22.89
CA ARG A 89 -4.37 1.55 22.43
C ARG A 89 -4.46 1.74 20.92
N ARG A 90 -4.49 0.64 20.15
CA ARG A 90 -4.72 0.69 18.69
C ARG A 90 -6.04 1.35 18.32
N ARG A 91 -7.15 0.99 19.00
CA ARG A 91 -8.47 1.59 18.76
C ARG A 91 -8.46 3.09 19.04
N LYS A 92 -7.85 3.51 20.15
CA LYS A 92 -7.71 4.93 20.51
C LYS A 92 -6.83 5.69 19.51
N GLY A 93 -5.70 5.11 19.11
CA GLY A 93 -4.82 5.67 18.08
C GLY A 93 -5.54 5.90 16.76
N ARG A 94 -6.35 4.94 16.30
CA ARG A 94 -7.19 5.07 15.10
C ARG A 94 -8.20 6.21 15.18
N ALA A 95 -8.74 6.49 16.36
CA ALA A 95 -9.71 7.55 16.57
C ALA A 95 -9.10 8.96 16.70
N THR A 96 -7.77 9.09 16.76
CA THR A 96 -7.11 10.40 16.70
C THR A 96 -7.26 11.04 15.32
N PRO A 97 -7.20 12.38 15.17
CA PRO A 97 -7.26 13.03 13.85
C PRO A 97 -6.21 12.48 12.88
N LYS A 98 -4.96 12.34 13.32
CA LYS A 98 -3.88 11.78 12.48
C LYS A 98 -4.09 10.31 12.16
N GLY A 99 -4.60 9.53 13.11
CA GLY A 99 -4.96 8.13 12.87
C GLY A 99 -6.09 7.99 11.86
N ALA A 100 -7.08 8.88 11.90
CA ALA A 100 -8.17 8.94 10.94
C ALA A 100 -7.67 9.33 9.54
N GLU A 101 -6.80 10.33 9.42
CA GLU A 101 -6.15 10.72 8.16
C GLU A 101 -5.44 9.53 7.50
N TRP A 102 -4.57 8.84 8.22
CA TRP A 102 -3.87 7.66 7.67
C TRP A 102 -4.82 6.52 7.34
N THR A 103 -5.89 6.36 8.10
CA THR A 103 -6.92 5.35 7.79
C THR A 103 -7.66 5.69 6.50
N ALA A 104 -7.99 6.96 6.29
CA ALA A 104 -8.58 7.42 5.04
C ALA A 104 -7.62 7.21 3.86
N GLU A 105 -6.33 7.55 4.01
CA GLU A 105 -5.34 7.39 2.95
C GLU A 105 -5.11 5.91 2.58
N VAL A 106 -4.98 5.02 3.57
CA VAL A 106 -4.88 3.57 3.32
C VAL A 106 -6.11 3.05 2.57
N ASN A 107 -7.32 3.47 2.97
CA ASN A 107 -8.54 3.07 2.29
C ASN A 107 -8.60 3.62 0.86
N ARG A 108 -8.22 4.88 0.65
CA ARG A 108 -8.14 5.51 -0.68
C ARG A 108 -7.21 4.73 -1.61
N LEU A 109 -6.01 4.36 -1.14
CA LEU A 109 -5.05 3.59 -1.93
C LEU A 109 -5.55 2.17 -2.23
N ARG A 110 -6.23 1.51 -1.28
CA ARG A 110 -6.86 0.20 -1.52
C ARG A 110 -7.95 0.29 -2.58
N THR A 111 -8.82 1.29 -2.52
CA THR A 111 -9.87 1.53 -3.51
C THR A 111 -9.28 1.77 -4.89
N LEU A 112 -8.25 2.63 -4.99
CA LEU A 112 -7.59 2.93 -6.26
C LEU A 112 -6.93 1.68 -6.87
N ARG A 113 -6.30 0.85 -6.03
CA ARG A 113 -5.70 -0.41 -6.47
C ARG A 113 -6.74 -1.40 -6.96
N GLU A 114 -7.85 -1.54 -6.23
CA GLU A 114 -8.94 -2.42 -6.65
C GLU A 114 -9.53 -1.96 -7.99
N GLN A 115 -9.76 -0.66 -8.16
CA GLN A 115 -10.20 -0.10 -9.42
C GLN A 115 -9.22 -0.41 -10.56
N ASN A 116 -7.91 -0.25 -10.35
CA ASN A 116 -6.90 -0.60 -11.34
C ASN A 116 -6.93 -2.10 -11.71
N ARG A 117 -7.16 -2.98 -10.74
CA ARG A 117 -7.26 -4.44 -10.99
C ARG A 117 -8.49 -4.81 -11.80
N LEU A 118 -9.60 -4.13 -11.57
CA LEU A 118 -10.85 -4.38 -12.29
C LEU A 118 -10.80 -3.86 -13.73
N THR A 119 -10.30 -2.64 -13.94
CA THR A 119 -10.43 -1.95 -15.24
C THR A 119 -9.12 -1.47 -15.85
N GLY A 120 -8.07 -1.24 -15.06
CA GLY A 120 -6.80 -0.69 -15.53
C GLY A 120 -5.85 -1.73 -16.15
N ILE A 121 -5.92 -2.99 -15.70
CA ILE A 121 -5.12 -4.09 -16.26
C ILE A 121 -5.87 -4.75 -17.42
N ALA A 122 -5.40 -4.51 -18.64
CA ALA A 122 -5.99 -5.12 -19.84
C ALA A 122 -5.93 -6.67 -19.79
N ARG A 123 -7.04 -7.30 -20.15
CA ARG A 123 -7.15 -8.76 -20.28
C ARG A 123 -6.60 -9.17 -21.64
N VAL A 124 -5.47 -9.86 -21.64
CA VAL A 124 -4.86 -10.42 -22.86
C VAL A 124 -5.11 -11.93 -22.85
N PRO A 125 -5.75 -12.49 -23.89
CA PRO A 125 -5.95 -13.93 -24.02
C PRO A 125 -4.61 -14.67 -23.93
N ARG A 126 -4.59 -15.81 -23.25
CA ARG A 126 -3.41 -16.68 -23.27
C ARG A 126 -3.36 -17.38 -24.62
N PRO A 127 -2.26 -17.31 -25.39
CA PRO A 127 -2.14 -18.09 -26.61
C PRO A 127 -2.22 -19.58 -26.24
N VAL A 128 -3.21 -20.27 -26.78
CA VAL A 128 -3.33 -21.71 -26.67
C VAL A 128 -2.43 -22.30 -27.76
N ALA A 129 -1.39 -23.04 -27.37
CA ALA A 129 -0.62 -23.80 -28.34
C ALA A 129 -1.54 -24.88 -28.91
N LEU A 130 -1.96 -24.73 -30.17
CA LEU A 130 -2.61 -25.82 -30.89
C LEU A 130 -1.53 -26.91 -31.09
N ALA A 131 -1.67 -28.01 -30.37
CA ALA A 131 -0.83 -29.19 -30.59
C ALA A 131 -1.00 -29.60 -32.06
N ALA A 132 0.09 -29.54 -32.82
CA ALA A 132 0.14 -30.09 -34.16
C ALA A 132 -0.22 -31.59 -34.07
N ARG A 133 -1.23 -32.01 -34.82
CA ARG A 133 -1.61 -33.41 -34.98
C ARG A 133 -0.71 -34.07 -36.01
#